data_AF-A0A947W8K1-F1
#
_entry.id   AF-A0A947W8K1-F1
#
_cell.length_a   1.000
_cell.length_b   1.000
_cell.length_c   1.000
_cell.angle_alpha   90.00
_cell.angle_beta   90.00
_cell.angle_gamma   90.00
#
_symmetry.space_group_name_H-M   'P 1'
#
loop_
_entity.id
_entity.type
_entity.pdbx_description
1 polymer ?
#
loop_
_entity_poly.entity_id
_entity_poly.type
_entity_poly.pdbx_seq_one_letter_code
_entity_poly.pdbx_strand_id
1 'polypeptide(L)' 'YKIKPTALLSRAIAGHRNKSLIINLPGSPKAVKECLTIVLPIIPHALEILEKGSAECG' A
#
# COMPACT_ATOMS: atom_id res chain seq x y z
N TYR A 1 -8.39 12.09 13.66
CA TYR A 1 -7.67 12.02 12.36
C TYR A 1 -8.03 10.67 11.71
N LYS A 2 -8.87 10.65 10.66
CA LYS A 2 -9.36 9.39 10.06
C LYS A 2 -8.44 9.00 8.91
N ILE A 3 -7.48 8.11 9.16
CA ILE A 3 -6.60 7.55 8.13
C ILE A 3 -7.47 6.66 7.23
N LYS A 4 -7.71 7.05 5.98
CA LYS A 4 -8.27 6.13 4.99
C LYS A 4 -7.16 5.10 4.63
N PRO A 5 -7.46 3.80 4.52
CA PRO A 5 -6.45 2.80 4.14
C PRO A 5 -5.73 3.13 2.82
N THR A 6 -6.46 3.77 1.89
CA THR A 6 -5.91 4.27 0.63
C THR A 6 -5.07 5.55 0.77
N ALA A 7 -5.32 6.36 1.81
CA ALA A 7 -4.54 7.57 2.08
C ALA A 7 -3.13 7.25 2.61
N LEU A 8 -2.94 6.06 3.21
CA LEU A 8 -1.63 5.51 3.59
C LEU A 8 -0.69 5.35 2.38
N LEU A 9 -1.25 5.17 1.18
CA LEU A 9 -0.49 5.07 -0.07
C LEU A 9 -0.20 6.45 -0.70
N SER A 10 -0.93 7.50 -0.32
CA SER A 10 -1.03 8.73 -1.11
C SER A 10 -0.12 9.88 -0.65
N ARG A 11 0.42 9.86 0.58
CA ARG A 11 1.15 11.02 1.14
C ARG A 11 2.54 10.69 1.66
N ALA A 12 3.30 10.05 0.79
CA ALA A 12 4.65 9.54 0.96
C ALA A 12 4.68 8.09 1.46
N ILE A 13 5.56 7.30 0.81
CA ILE A 13 6.12 6.04 1.30
C ILE A 13 5.38 4.74 0.87
N ALA A 14 4.53 4.74 -0.15
CA ALA A 14 4.22 3.51 -0.91
C ALA A 14 3.94 3.80 -2.38
N GLY A 15 4.30 2.86 -3.26
CA GLY A 15 4.14 2.99 -4.70
C GLY A 15 4.42 1.66 -5.39
N HIS A 16 4.42 1.66 -6.72
CA HIS A 16 4.74 0.46 -7.49
C HIS A 16 5.72 0.79 -8.61
N ARG A 17 6.53 -0.21 -8.97
CA ARG A 17 7.44 -0.12 -10.11
C ARG A 17 7.31 -1.40 -10.91
N ASN A 18 6.85 -1.30 -12.15
CA ASN A 18 6.45 -2.44 -12.96
C ASN A 18 5.44 -3.33 -12.19
N LYS A 19 5.77 -4.61 -12.00
CA LYS A 19 4.97 -5.60 -11.25
C LYS A 19 5.37 -5.73 -9.78
N SER A 20 6.06 -4.72 -9.21
CA SER A 20 6.53 -4.75 -7.83
C SER A 20 5.87 -3.65 -7.01
N LEU A 21 5.30 -4.01 -5.86
CA LEU A 21 4.77 -3.08 -4.87
C LEU A 21 5.88 -2.72 -3.86
N ILE A 22 6.07 -1.42 -3.61
CA ILE A 22 7.06 -0.87 -2.69
C ILE A 22 6.28 -0.17 -1.57
N ILE A 23 6.51 -0.57 -0.33
CA ILE A 23 5.90 0.02 0.86
C ILE A 23 7.04 0.29 1.83
N ASN A 24 7.30 1.54 2.18
CA ASN A 24 8.21 1.81 3.28
C ASN A 24 7.43 1.89 4.59
N LEU A 25 8.05 1.32 5.61
CA LEU A 25 7.46 1.10 6.92
C LEU A 25 8.14 2.01 7.94
N PRO A 26 7.46 2.34 9.04
CA PRO A 26 8.06 3.11 10.13
C PRO A 26 9.23 2.34 10.77
N GLY A 27 10.19 3.06 11.35
CA GLY A 27 11.42 2.47 11.90
C GLY A 27 11.26 1.63 13.18
N SER A 28 10.08 1.59 13.80
CA SER A 28 9.84 0.82 15.03
C SER A 28 9.03 -0.46 14.78
N PRO A 29 9.40 -1.62 15.38
CA PRO A 29 8.69 -2.88 15.18
C PRO A 29 7.20 -2.84 15.56
N LYS A 30 6.83 -2.02 16.54
CA LYS A 30 5.43 -1.84 16.94
C LYS A 30 4.61 -1.17 15.84
N ALA A 31 5.11 -0.07 15.30
CA ALA A 31 4.43 0.66 14.24
C ALA A 31 4.38 -0.15 12.93
N VAL A 32 5.41 -0.97 12.65
CA VAL A 32 5.39 -1.92 11.53
C VAL A 32 4.22 -2.88 11.63
N LYS A 33 3.99 -3.48 12.81
CA LYS A 33 2.87 -4.41 13.02
C LYS A 33 1.52 -3.73 12.78
N GLU A 34 1.33 -2.54 13.34
CA GLU A 34 0.09 -1.76 13.16
C GLU A 34 -0.14 -1.39 11.69
N CYS A 35 0.91 -0.96 10.98
CA CYS A 35 0.84 -0.68 9.54
C CYS A 35 0.51 -1.94 8.73
N LEU A 36 1.18 -3.07 8.99
CA LEU A 36 0.94 -4.31 8.25
C LEU A 36 -0.45 -4.88 8.50
N THR A 37 -1.01 -4.78 9.72
CA THR A 37 -2.40 -5.21 9.97
C THR A 37 -3.41 -4.48 9.08
N ILE A 38 -3.13 -3.23 8.71
CA ILE A 38 -3.98 -2.44 7.81
C ILE A 38 -3.70 -2.77 6.34
N VAL A 39 -2.42 -2.98 5.98
CA VAL A 39 -1.99 -3.13 4.58
C VAL A 39 -2.13 -4.57 4.06
N LEU A 40 -1.92 -5.60 4.88
CA LEU A 40 -2.03 -7.00 4.49
C LEU A 40 -3.33 -7.35 3.74
N PRO A 41 -4.53 -6.95 4.20
CA PRO A 41 -5.77 -7.30 3.49
C PRO A 41 -5.92 -6.59 2.13
N ILE A 42 -5.22 -5.49 1.87
CA ILE A 42 -5.30 -4.75 0.60
C ILE A 42 -4.24 -5.19 -0.42
N ILE A 43 -3.21 -5.92 0.00
CA ILE A 43 -2.13 -6.38 -0.90
C ILE A 43 -2.64 -7.23 -2.06
N PRO A 44 -3.55 -8.22 -1.88
CA PRO A 44 -4.03 -9.03 -3.00
C PRO A 44 -4.69 -8.19 -4.08
N HIS A 45 -5.55 -7.25 -3.68
CA HIS A 45 -6.22 -6.34 -4.60
C HIS A 45 -5.23 -5.38 -5.29
N ALA A 46 -4.24 -4.87 -4.56
CA ALA A 46 -3.18 -4.06 -5.14
C ALA A 46 -2.37 -4.84 -6.17
N LEU A 47 -2.04 -6.11 -5.91
CA LEU A 47 -1.33 -6.98 -6.85
C LEU A 47 -2.17 -7.28 -8.11
N GLU A 48 -3.49 -7.50 -7.96
CA GLU A 48 -4.38 -7.64 -9.12
C GLU A 48 -4.38 -6.41 -10.02
N ILE A 49 -4.37 -5.20 -9.44
CA ILE A 49 -4.29 -3.94 -10.20
C ILE A 49 -2.94 -3.84 -10.92
N LEU A 50 -1.85 -4.26 -10.27
CA LEU A 50 -0.51 -4.26 -10.88
C LEU A 50 -0.36 -5.28 -12.00
N GLU A 51 -1.03 -6.43 -11.90
CA GLU A 51 -1.03 -7.46 -12.93
C GLU A 51 -1.87 -7.05 -14.14
N LYS A 52 -2.99 -6.35 -13.91
CA LYS A 52 -3.89 -5.85 -14.97
C LYS A 52 -3.35 -4.63 -15.73
N GLY A 53 -2.19 -4.09 -15.32
CA GLY A 53 -1.42 -3.11 -16.07
C GLY A 53 -2.16 -1.80 -16.30
N SER A 54 -2.09 -0.88 -15.32
CA SER A 54 -2.41 0.56 -15.48
C SER A 54 -3.64 0.92 -16.31
N ALA A 55 -4.69 0.09 -16.31
CA ALA A 55 -5.98 0.47 -16.85
C ALA A 55 -6.77 1.16 -15.71
N GLU A 56 -6.61 2.48 -15.67
CA GLU A 56 -7.64 3.46 -15.34
C GLU A 56 -8.46 3.24 -14.07
N CYS A 57 -8.23 4.09 -13.07
CA CYS A 57 -9.28 4.45 -12.13
C CYS A 57 -9.16 5.94 -11.76
N GLY A 58 -10.02 6.76 -12.37
CA GLY A 58 -10.65 8.00 -11.84
C GLY A 58 -9.78 9.06 -11.19
#